data_AF-A0A843C5J4-F1
#
_entry.id   AF-A0A843C5J4-F1
#
_cell.length_a   1.000
_cell.length_b   1.000
_cell.length_c   1.000
_cell.angle_alpha   90.00
_cell.angle_beta   90.00
_cell.angle_gamma   90.00
#
_symmetry.space_group_name_H-M   'P 1'
#
loop_
_entity.id
_entity.type
_entity.pdbx_description
1 polymer ?
#
loop_
_entity_poly.entity_id
_entity_poly.type
_entity_poly.pdbx_seq_one_letter_code
_entity_poly.pdbx_strand_id
1 'polypeptide(L)' 'MKEGEEITFEDAMKRLEEIVETLGEGNLSLEDSLKMFQEGMELCKICNKKLDEAEYKVEKLMEKEGGELSVEGFKVKE' A
#
# COMPACT_ATOMS: atom_id res chain seq x y z
N MET A 1 24.19 -0.29 12.58
CA MET A 1 23.52 -0.53 11.29
C MET A 1 22.10 -0.93 11.67
N LYS A 2 21.09 -0.09 11.43
CA LYS A 2 19.73 -0.36 11.91
C LYS A 2 19.05 -1.32 10.95
N GLU A 3 18.94 -2.58 11.36
CA GLU A 3 18.08 -3.59 10.76
C GLU A 3 16.61 -3.20 10.97
N GLY A 4 15.82 -3.21 9.90
CA GLY A 4 14.37 -3.35 9.97
C GLY A 4 13.53 -2.10 10.25
N GLU A 5 13.75 -1.00 9.55
CA GLU A 5 12.69 0.02 9.44
C GLU A 5 11.58 -0.55 8.55
N GLU A 6 10.51 -1.06 9.16
CA GLU A 6 9.25 -1.28 8.46
C GLU A 6 8.83 0.05 7.84
N ILE A 7 8.79 0.10 6.50
CA ILE A 7 8.29 1.26 5.77
C ILE A 7 6.88 1.60 6.28
N THR A 8 6.61 2.88 6.54
CA THR A 8 5.26 3.33 6.94
C THR A 8 4.33 3.35 5.72
N PHE A 9 3.02 3.51 5.94
CA PHE A 9 2.09 3.66 4.81
C PHE A 9 2.40 4.94 4.03
N GLU A 10 2.67 6.01 4.77
CA GLU A 10 2.97 7.34 4.26
C GLU A 10 4.27 7.33 3.44
N ASP A 11 5.32 6.67 3.94
CA ASP A 11 6.59 6.55 3.21
C ASP A 11 6.43 5.69 1.94
N ALA A 12 5.65 4.60 2.02
CA ALA A 12 5.39 3.75 0.86
C ALA A 12 4.59 4.49 -0.22
N MET A 13 3.58 5.27 0.18
CA MET A 13 2.80 6.12 -0.72
C MET A 13 3.65 7.21 -1.37
N LYS A 14 4.47 7.91 -0.58
CA LYS A 14 5.36 8.94 -1.11
C LYS A 14 6.33 8.35 -2.13
N ARG A 15 6.90 7.18 -1.84
CA ARG A 15 7.79 6.50 -2.79
C ARG A 15 7.07 6.08 -4.06
N LEU A 16 5.81 5.66 -3.96
CA LEU A 16 4.99 5.32 -5.11
C LEU A 16 4.76 6.54 -6.03
N GLU A 17 4.48 7.71 -5.44
CA GLU A 17 4.32 8.97 -6.18
C GLU A 17 5.59 9.33 -6.94
N GLU A 18 6.77 9.23 -6.29
CA GLU A 18 8.07 9.47 -6.93
C GLU A 18 8.31 8.51 -8.11
N ILE A 19 7.96 7.23 -7.96
CA ILE A 19 8.08 6.23 -9.03
C ILE A 19 7.18 6.58 -10.22
N VAL A 20 5.92 6.98 -9.95
CA VAL A 20 4.96 7.36 -11.00
C VAL A 20 5.44 8.60 -11.74
N GLU A 21 5.95 9.61 -11.02
CA GLU A 21 6.53 10.82 -11.60
C GLU A 21 7.72 10.46 -12.51
N THR A 22 8.66 9.66 -11.99
CA THR A 22 9.87 9.25 -12.73
C THR A 22 9.54 8.42 -13.98
N LEU A 23 8.56 7.51 -13.90
CA LEU A 23 8.08 6.75 -15.05
C LEU A 23 7.38 7.65 -16.08
N GLY A 24 6.66 8.68 -15.61
CA GLY A 24 5.95 9.65 -16.45
C GLY A 24 6.87 10.60 -17.21
N GLU A 25 8.06 10.90 -16.68
CA GLU A 25 9.07 11.73 -17.37
C GLU A 25 9.64 11.06 -18.62
N GLY A 26 9.56 9.73 -18.74
CA GLY A 26 9.95 8.99 -19.94
C GLY A 26 11.44 9.01 -20.28
N ASN A 27 12.30 9.45 -19.36
CA ASN A 27 13.75 9.54 -19.53
C ASN A 27 14.52 8.30 -19.01
N LEU A 28 13.79 7.25 -18.62
CA LEU A 28 14.36 6.00 -18.11
C LEU A 28 14.64 5.01 -19.23
N SER A 29 15.70 4.20 -19.05
CA SER A 29 15.91 3.02 -19.88
C SER A 29 14.79 1.99 -19.65
N LEU A 30 14.61 1.04 -20.57
CA LEU A 30 13.65 -0.05 -20.39
C LEU A 30 13.95 -0.86 -19.12
N GLU A 31 15.22 -1.15 -18.84
CA GLU A 31 15.63 -1.91 -17.66
C GLU A 31 15.31 -1.16 -16.36
N ASP A 32 15.55 0.16 -16.33
CA ASP A 32 15.26 0.97 -15.15
C ASP A 32 13.76 1.18 -14.96
N SER A 33 13.01 1.31 -16.06
CA SER A 33 11.55 1.37 -16.03
C SER A 33 10.95 0.08 -15.44
N LEU A 34 11.50 -1.08 -15.79
CA LEU A 34 11.09 -2.37 -15.23
C LEU A 34 11.41 -2.48 -13.73
N LYS A 35 12.57 -1.98 -13.28
CA LYS A 35 12.92 -1.94 -11.85
C LYS A 35 11.96 -1.05 -11.06
N MET A 36 11.71 0.17 -11.56
CA MET A 36 10.78 1.12 -10.93
C MET A 36 9.37 0.54 -10.86
N PHE A 37 8.92 -0.16 -11.90
CA PHE A 37 7.64 -0.85 -11.90
C PHE A 37 7.56 -1.97 -10.85
N GLN A 38 8.61 -2.80 -10.74
CA GLN A 38 8.68 -3.86 -9.73
C GLN A 38 8.64 -3.30 -8.31
N GLU A 39 9.43 -2.25 -8.04
CA GLU A 39 9.43 -1.54 -6.77
C GLU A 39 8.03 -0.97 -6.46
N GLY A 40 7.40 -0.31 -7.43
CA GLY A 40 6.03 0.20 -7.29
C GLY A 40 5.01 -0.89 -6.95
N MET A 41 5.11 -2.07 -7.57
CA MET A 41 4.23 -3.20 -7.23
C MET A 41 4.43 -3.71 -5.80
N GLU A 42 5.68 -3.76 -5.31
CA GLU A 42 5.97 -4.16 -3.94
C GLU A 42 5.41 -3.15 -2.94
N LEU A 43 5.61 -1.86 -3.19
CA LEU A 43 5.06 -0.78 -2.37
C LEU A 43 3.53 -0.81 -2.35
N CYS A 44 2.87 -1.02 -3.48
CA CYS A 44 1.42 -1.22 -3.55
C CYS A 44 0.95 -2.38 -2.66
N LYS A 45 1.65 -3.51 -2.65
CA LYS A 45 1.31 -4.63 -1.76
C LYS A 45 1.46 -4.26 -0.29
N ILE A 46 2.51 -3.51 0.05
CA ILE A 46 2.73 -3.05 1.43
C ILE A 46 1.60 -2.10 1.86
N CYS A 47 1.23 -1.15 1.00
CA CYS A 47 0.13 -0.22 1.27
C CYS A 47 -1.19 -0.97 1.52
N ASN A 48 -1.56 -1.90 0.64
CA ASN A 48 -2.77 -2.71 0.81
C ASN A 48 -2.74 -3.49 2.13
N LYS A 49 -1.63 -4.16 2.43
CA LYS A 49 -1.51 -4.93 3.67
C LYS A 49 -1.70 -4.05 4.92
N LYS A 50 -1.15 -2.83 4.92
CA LYS A 50 -1.33 -1.90 6.04
C LYS A 50 -2.77 -1.40 6.16
N LEU A 51 -3.45 -1.18 5.05
CA LEU A 51 -4.87 -0.83 5.03
C LEU A 51 -5.72 -1.99 5.57
N ASP A 52 -5.48 -3.22 5.14
CA ASP A 52 -6.17 -4.42 5.64
C ASP A 52 -5.98 -4.57 7.16
N GLU A 53 -4.75 -4.36 7.66
CA GLU A 53 -4.46 -4.41 9.09
C GLU A 53 -5.15 -3.29 9.88
N ALA A 54 -5.29 -2.10 9.29
CA ALA A 54 -5.99 -0.98 9.91
C ALA A 54 -7.49 -1.24 9.95
N GLU A 55 -8.07 -1.72 8.85
CA GLU A 55 -9.49 -2.11 8.75
C GLU A 55 -9.84 -3.15 9.80
N TYR A 56 -9.05 -4.23 9.89
CA TYR A 56 -9.26 -5.29 10.88
C TYR A 56 -9.19 -4.79 12.34
N LYS A 57 -8.31 -3.82 12.62
CA LYS A 57 -8.22 -3.20 13.95
C LYS A 57 -9.47 -2.37 14.25
N VAL A 58 -9.98 -1.62 13.27
CA VAL A 58 -11.21 -0.84 13.40
C VAL A 58 -12.41 -1.76 13.63
N GLU A 59 -12.56 -2.82 12.82
CA GLU A 59 -13.61 -3.83 12.98
C GLU A 59 -13.62 -4.40 14.40
N LYS A 60 -12.47 -4.86 14.90
CA LYS A 60 -12.35 -5.42 16.25
C LYS A 60 -12.68 -4.44 17.38
N LEU A 61 -12.38 -3.16 17.20
CA LEU A 61 -12.72 -2.14 18.19
C LEU A 61 -14.23 -1.89 18.20
N MET A 62 -14.85 -1.85 17.02
CA MET A 62 -16.30 -1.65 16.88
C MET A 62 -17.13 -2.86 17.35
N GLU A 63 -16.67 -4.09 17.10
CA GLU A 63 -17.29 -5.32 17.65
C GLU A 63 -17.32 -5.32 19.18
N LYS A 64 -16.28 -4.77 19.82
CA LYS A 64 -16.21 -4.66 21.29
C LYS A 64 -17.16 -3.62 21.89
N GLU A 65 -17.55 -2.59 21.12
CA GLU A 65 -18.51 -1.58 21.57
C GLU A 65 -19.98 -1.95 21.29
N GLY A 66 -20.26 -3.14 20.76
CA GLY A 66 -21.61 -3.71 20.68
C GLY A 66 -22.44 -3.23 19.48
N GLY A 67 -21.80 -2.71 18.43
CA GLY A 67 -22.45 -2.29 17.19
C GLY A 67 -22.44 -3.38 16.13
N GLU A 68 -23.63 -3.87 15.76
CA GLU A 68 -23.88 -4.80 14.66
C GLU A 68 -23.35 -4.21 13.33
N LEU A 69 -22.37 -4.87 12.69
CA LEU A 69 -21.86 -4.49 11.37
C LEU A 69 -21.97 -5.67 10.41
N SER A 70 -22.91 -5.58 9.48
CA SER A 70 -22.93 -6.35 8.24
C SER A 70 -22.01 -5.65 7.23
N VAL A 71 -20.78 -6.14 7.11
CA VAL A 71 -19.88 -5.75 6.01
C VAL A 71 -20.29 -6.56 4.77
N GLU A 72 -21.24 -6.04 3.99
CA GLU A 72 -21.45 -6.57 2.64
C GLU A 72 -20.28 -6.12 1.75
N GLY A 73 -19.20 -6.90 1.82
CA GLY A 73 -18.22 -7.14 0.78
C GLY A 73 -17.70 -5.91 0.02
N PHE A 74 -16.59 -5.34 0.50
CA PHE A 74 -15.70 -4.59 -0.37
C PHE A 74 -15.01 -5.56 -1.34
N LYS A 75 -15.75 -6.03 -2.36
CA LYS A 75 -15.16 -6.66 -3.53
C LYS A 75 -14.46 -5.55 -4.32
N VAL A 76 -13.15 -5.44 -4.14
CA VAL A 76 -12.30 -4.83 -5.16
C VAL A 76 -12.50 -5.68 -6.43
N LYS A 77 -13.37 -5.20 -7.32
CA LYS A 77 -13.48 -5.76 -8.67
C LYS A 77 -12.23 -5.33 -9.42
N GLU A 78 -11.47 -6.33 -9.86
CA GLU A 78 -10.42 -6.23 -10.88
C GLU A 78 -10.90 -5.50 -12.13
#